data_AF-A0A1E5QK94-F1
#
_entry.id   AF-A0A1E5QK94-F1
#
_cell.length_a   1.000
_cell.length_b   1.000
_cell.length_c   1.000
_cell.angle_alpha   90.00
_cell.angle_beta   90.00
_cell.angle_gamma   90.00
#
_symmetry.space_group_name_H-M   'P 1'
#
loop_
_entity.id
_entity.type
_entity.pdbx_description
1 polymer ?
#
loop_
_entity_poly.entity_id
_entity_poly.type
_entity_poly.pdbx_seq_one_letter_code
_entity_poly.pdbx_strand_id
1 'polypeptide(L)'
;MRQFLSVLLLATLVLTVGFAHPGLAADLANGEKIFNANCAACHVGGTNLVMRTKTLKLEALKKYNMDSLDAIMNQIEYGKNSMPAFGARFSDRQIADVASYVLEQAKSGW
;
A
#
# COMPACT_ATOMS: atom_id res chain seq x y z
N MET A 1 47.60 3.38 -18.96
CA MET A 1 46.83 2.88 -17.78
C MET A 1 45.73 3.83 -17.32
N ARG A 2 45.96 5.14 -17.13
CA ARG A 2 44.91 6.08 -16.65
C ARG A 2 43.68 6.20 -17.57
N GLN A 3 43.85 6.15 -18.89
CA GLN A 3 42.74 6.26 -19.84
C GLN A 3 41.87 5.00 -19.93
N PHE A 4 42.45 3.82 -19.70
CA PHE A 4 41.69 2.55 -19.64
C PHE A 4 40.86 2.44 -18.35
N LEU A 5 41.35 3.00 -17.23
CA LEU A 5 40.57 3.08 -15.99
C LEU A 5 39.37 4.02 -16.13
N SER A 6 39.50 5.14 -16.85
CA SER A 6 38.41 6.11 -17.04
C SER A 6 37.26 5.56 -17.90
N VAL A 7 37.56 4.74 -18.91
CA VAL A 7 36.54 4.10 -19.75
C VAL A 7 35.83 2.96 -19.00
N LEU A 8 36.56 2.22 -18.14
CA LEU A 8 35.97 1.16 -17.32
C LEU A 8 35.04 1.72 -16.22
N LEU A 9 35.37 2.89 -15.64
CA LEU A 9 34.50 3.57 -14.67
C LEU A 9 33.23 4.17 -15.30
N LEU A 10 33.29 4.62 -16.56
CA LEU A 10 32.10 5.10 -17.27
C LEU A 10 31.18 3.93 -17.67
N ALA A 11 31.74 2.78 -18.03
CA ALA A 11 30.97 1.61 -18.44
C ALA A 11 30.17 0.97 -17.27
N THR A 12 30.66 1.05 -16.04
CA THR A 12 29.95 0.53 -14.85
C THR A 12 28.83 1.45 -14.36
N LEU A 13 28.91 2.76 -14.63
CA LEU A 13 27.87 3.71 -14.22
C LEU A 13 26.59 3.62 -15.08
N VAL A 14 26.69 3.13 -16.32
CA VAL A 14 25.55 2.98 -17.23
C VAL A 14 24.70 1.74 -16.91
N LEU A 15 25.29 0.72 -16.26
CA LEU A 15 24.60 -0.56 -16.01
C LEU A 15 23.67 -0.56 -14.79
N THR A 16 23.73 0.47 -13.93
CA THR A 16 22.90 0.54 -12.71
C THR A 16 21.61 1.37 -12.89
N VAL A 17 21.47 2.11 -14.00
CA VAL A 17 20.29 2.96 -14.26
C VAL A 17 19.14 2.19 -14.91
N GLY A 18 19.37 0.94 -15.36
CA GLY A 18 18.39 0.12 -16.09
C GLY A 18 17.37 -0.64 -15.24
N PHE A 19 17.49 -0.62 -13.91
CA PHE A 19 16.55 -1.31 -12.99
C PHE A 19 15.75 -0.33 -12.13
N ALA A 20 15.40 0.83 -12.68
CA ALA A 20 14.18 1.49 -12.23
C ALA A 20 13.02 0.57 -12.63
N HIS A 21 12.66 -0.38 -11.75
CA HIS A 21 11.33 -0.96 -11.79
C HIS A 21 10.38 0.22 -11.76
N PRO A 22 9.59 0.50 -12.81
CA PRO A 22 8.49 1.41 -12.66
C PRO A 22 7.66 0.79 -11.55
N GLY A 23 7.74 1.35 -10.34
CA GLY A 23 6.89 0.97 -9.24
C GLY A 23 5.49 1.13 -9.81
N LEU A 24 4.83 0.01 -10.08
CA LEU A 24 3.52 0.00 -10.71
C LEU A 24 2.64 0.84 -9.80
N ALA A 25 2.28 2.03 -10.27
CA ALA A 25 1.41 2.91 -9.53
C ALA A 25 0.13 2.13 -9.20
N ALA A 26 -0.30 2.20 -7.94
CA ALA A 26 -1.50 1.50 -7.50
C ALA A 26 -2.72 1.95 -8.32
N ASP A 27 -3.56 1.00 -8.71
CA ASP A 27 -4.82 1.27 -9.41
C ASP A 27 -5.91 1.55 -8.38
N LEU A 28 -6.17 2.83 -8.12
CA LEU A 28 -7.18 3.27 -7.15
C LEU A 28 -8.59 2.80 -7.52
N ALA A 29 -8.92 2.69 -8.80
CA ALA A 29 -10.24 2.24 -9.25
C ALA A 29 -10.43 0.74 -8.99
N ASN A 30 -9.38 -0.07 -9.15
CA ASN A 30 -9.39 -1.45 -8.71
C ASN A 30 -9.45 -1.56 -7.17
N GLY A 31 -8.67 -0.72 -6.48
CA GLY A 31 -8.67 -0.64 -5.01
C GLY A 31 -10.06 -0.34 -4.44
N GLU A 32 -10.80 0.61 -5.03
CA GLU A 32 -12.17 0.92 -4.68
C GLU A 32 -13.11 -0.28 -4.85
N LYS A 33 -13.01 -0.99 -6.00
CA LYS A 33 -13.83 -2.19 -6.24
C LYS A 33 -13.57 -3.28 -5.20
N ILE A 34 -12.30 -3.52 -4.88
CA ILE A 34 -11.90 -4.50 -3.86
C ILE A 34 -12.43 -4.07 -2.49
N PHE A 35 -12.28 -2.79 -2.14
CA PHE A 35 -12.75 -2.23 -0.88
C PHE A 35 -14.26 -2.42 -0.72
N ASN A 36 -15.03 -2.04 -1.73
CA ASN A 36 -16.49 -2.15 -1.70
C ASN A 36 -16.96 -3.60 -1.58
N ALA A 37 -16.27 -4.54 -2.24
CA ALA A 37 -16.63 -5.95 -2.21
C ALA A 37 -16.21 -6.69 -0.92
N ASN A 38 -15.19 -6.21 -0.19
CA ASN A 38 -14.55 -7.00 0.88
C ASN A 38 -14.35 -6.27 2.21
N CYS A 39 -14.20 -4.95 2.18
CA CYS A 39 -13.80 -4.16 3.34
C CYS A 39 -14.96 -3.32 3.88
N ALA A 40 -15.81 -2.81 2.99
CA ALA A 40 -16.90 -1.90 3.32
C ALA A 40 -17.92 -2.48 4.32
N ALA A 41 -18.09 -3.81 4.36
CA ALA A 41 -18.96 -4.48 5.34
C ALA A 41 -18.62 -4.12 6.80
N CYS A 42 -17.35 -3.83 7.10
CA CYS A 42 -16.91 -3.37 8.42
C CYS A 42 -16.48 -1.90 8.42
N HIS A 43 -16.06 -1.38 7.27
CA HIS A 43 -15.35 -0.10 7.16
C HIS A 43 -16.02 0.95 6.28
N VAL A 44 -17.31 0.80 5.95
CA VAL A 44 -18.08 1.78 5.17
C VAL A 44 -17.89 3.21 5.70
N GLY A 45 -17.67 4.17 4.80
CA GLY A 45 -17.42 5.59 5.16
C GLY A 45 -16.20 5.79 6.07
N GLY A 46 -15.21 4.89 5.99
CA GLY A 46 -14.02 4.93 6.83
C GLY A 46 -14.27 4.57 8.29
N THR A 47 -15.43 4.02 8.64
CA THR A 47 -15.77 3.63 10.01
C THR A 47 -15.11 2.30 10.41
N ASN A 48 -15.45 1.79 11.59
CA ASN A 48 -15.17 0.41 11.98
C ASN A 48 -16.31 -0.09 12.87
N LEU A 49 -17.16 -0.93 12.29
CA LEU A 49 -18.36 -1.45 12.97
C LEU A 49 -18.03 -2.44 14.08
N VAL A 50 -16.85 -3.06 14.04
CA VAL A 50 -16.40 -4.06 15.03
C VAL A 50 -15.67 -3.38 16.20
N MET A 51 -14.75 -2.46 15.91
CA MET A 51 -13.98 -1.73 16.90
C MET A 51 -14.03 -0.23 16.64
N ARG A 52 -15.02 0.45 17.23
CA ARG A 52 -15.39 1.85 16.94
C ARG A 52 -14.26 2.89 17.04
N THR A 53 -13.20 2.60 17.80
CA THR A 53 -12.04 3.49 17.94
C THR A 53 -10.97 3.31 16.86
N LYS A 54 -11.03 2.21 16.09
CA LYS A 54 -10.05 1.82 15.06
C LYS A 54 -10.60 2.05 13.65
N THR A 55 -11.07 3.27 13.40
CA THR A 55 -11.58 3.69 12.08
C THR A 55 -10.45 3.82 11.07
N LEU A 56 -10.80 3.93 9.78
CA LEU A 56 -9.84 4.24 8.71
C LEU A 56 -9.64 5.75 8.49
N LYS A 57 -10.24 6.61 9.32
CA LYS A 57 -10.02 8.06 9.30
C LYS A 57 -8.56 8.39 9.63
N LEU A 58 -7.99 9.40 8.96
CA LEU A 58 -6.56 9.75 9.08
C LEU A 58 -6.09 9.92 10.52
N GLU A 59 -6.88 10.59 11.37
CA GLU A 59 -6.51 10.80 12.77
C GLU A 59 -6.38 9.49 13.57
N ALA A 60 -7.26 8.51 13.31
CA ALA A 60 -7.17 7.20 13.93
C ALA A 60 -5.98 6.40 13.37
N LEU A 61 -5.74 6.47 12.06
CA LEU A 61 -4.59 5.81 11.45
C LEU A 61 -3.28 6.33 12.06
N LYS A 62 -3.10 7.66 12.13
CA LYS A 62 -1.94 8.29 12.79
C LYS A 62 -1.79 7.86 14.23
N LYS A 63 -2.87 7.92 15.02
CA LYS A 63 -2.86 7.53 16.45
C LYS A 63 -2.36 6.10 16.67
N TYR A 64 -2.56 5.23 15.69
CA TYR A 64 -2.19 3.81 15.78
C TYR A 64 -1.06 3.41 14.84
N ASN A 65 -0.32 4.38 14.28
CA ASN A 65 0.81 4.16 13.35
C ASN A 65 0.43 3.33 12.11
N MET A 66 -0.76 3.58 11.56
CA MET A 66 -1.32 2.91 10.40
C MET A 66 -1.49 3.86 9.19
N ASP A 67 -0.88 5.04 9.22
CA ASP A 67 -0.99 6.08 8.19
C ASP A 67 0.08 5.97 7.08
N SER A 68 0.64 4.77 6.89
CA SER A 68 1.55 4.45 5.79
C SER A 68 1.00 3.32 4.93
N LEU A 69 1.41 3.31 3.66
CA LEU A 69 1.00 2.28 2.71
C LEU A 69 1.40 0.88 3.21
N ASP A 70 2.66 0.71 3.63
CA ASP A 70 3.18 -0.57 4.11
C ASP A 70 2.43 -1.08 5.34
N ALA A 71 2.07 -0.20 6.28
CA ALA A 71 1.31 -0.60 7.47
C ALA A 71 -0.08 -1.11 7.08
N ILE A 72 -0.77 -0.41 6.17
CA ILE A 72 -2.10 -0.82 5.69
C ILE A 72 -1.99 -2.13 4.90
N MET A 73 -1.01 -2.26 4.00
CA MET A 73 -0.77 -3.50 3.25
C MET A 73 -0.54 -4.69 4.19
N ASN A 74 0.34 -4.54 5.17
CA ASN A 74 0.62 -5.58 6.16
C ASN A 74 -0.65 -5.98 6.95
N GLN A 75 -1.45 -4.99 7.35
CA GLN A 75 -2.69 -5.23 8.08
C GLN A 75 -3.75 -5.95 7.24
N ILE A 76 -3.79 -5.71 5.92
CA ILE A 76 -4.68 -6.41 4.98
C ILE A 76 -4.17 -7.82 4.72
N GLU A 77 -2.87 -7.98 4.50
CA GLU A 77 -2.24 -9.26 4.20
C GLU A 77 -2.41 -10.25 5.36
N TYR A 78 -2.06 -9.83 6.57
CA TYR A 78 -2.00 -10.71 7.75
C TYR A 78 -3.22 -10.62 8.66
N GLY A 79 -4.08 -9.61 8.50
CA GLY A 79 -5.20 -9.39 9.42
C GLY A 79 -4.72 -9.06 10.84
N LYS A 80 -5.66 -8.88 11.77
CA LYS A 80 -5.38 -8.73 13.21
C LYS A 80 -6.65 -8.87 14.02
N ASN A 81 -6.64 -9.73 15.03
CA ASN A 81 -7.81 -9.99 15.88
C ASN A 81 -9.04 -10.34 15.03
N SER A 82 -10.11 -9.53 15.11
CA SER A 82 -11.35 -9.71 14.36
C SER A 82 -11.26 -9.31 12.88
N MET A 83 -10.19 -8.65 12.45
CA MET A 83 -9.96 -8.36 11.02
C MET A 83 -9.33 -9.59 10.36
N PRO A 84 -9.99 -10.22 9.38
CA PRO A 84 -9.46 -11.41 8.70
C PRO A 84 -8.24 -11.06 7.84
N ALA A 85 -7.37 -12.06 7.63
CA ALA A 85 -6.25 -11.97 6.71
C ALA A 85 -6.72 -12.16 5.26
N PHE A 86 -6.16 -11.38 4.33
CA PHE A 86 -6.49 -11.44 2.90
C PHE A 86 -5.33 -11.91 2.01
N GLY A 87 -4.12 -12.12 2.56
CA GLY A 87 -2.94 -12.52 1.77
C GLY A 87 -3.09 -13.82 0.98
N ALA A 88 -3.94 -14.75 1.41
CA ALA A 88 -4.24 -15.97 0.66
C ALA A 88 -5.28 -15.77 -0.47
N ARG A 89 -5.98 -14.63 -0.48
CA ARG A 89 -7.09 -14.33 -1.40
C ARG A 89 -6.74 -13.26 -2.42
N PHE A 90 -5.84 -12.34 -2.07
CA PHE A 90 -5.42 -11.24 -2.91
C PHE A 90 -3.94 -11.39 -3.27
N SER A 91 -3.62 -11.07 -4.53
CA SER A 91 -2.24 -10.83 -4.94
C SER A 91 -1.66 -9.57 -4.29
N ASP A 92 -0.33 -9.48 -4.22
CA ASP A 92 0.37 -8.29 -3.71
C ASP A 92 -0.10 -6.99 -4.40
N ARG A 93 -0.38 -7.05 -5.70
CA ARG A 93 -0.93 -5.91 -6.45
C ARG A 93 -2.31 -5.52 -5.94
N GLN A 94 -3.21 -6.48 -5.75
CA GLN A 94 -4.55 -6.20 -5.23
C GLN A 94 -4.50 -5.64 -3.81
N ILE A 95 -3.56 -6.11 -2.98
CA ILE A 95 -3.32 -5.56 -1.64
C ILE A 95 -2.81 -4.12 -1.73
N ALA A 96 -1.85 -3.84 -2.61
CA ALA A 96 -1.33 -2.50 -2.83
C ALA A 96 -2.40 -1.52 -3.35
N ASP A 97 -3.26 -1.98 -4.27
CA ASP A 97 -4.36 -1.19 -4.84
C ASP A 97 -5.36 -0.78 -3.76
N VAL A 98 -5.85 -1.73 -2.96
CA VAL A 98 -6.83 -1.45 -1.89
C VAL A 98 -6.21 -0.65 -0.75
N ALA A 99 -4.94 -0.90 -0.39
CA ALA A 99 -4.25 -0.15 0.64
C ALA A 99 -4.04 1.32 0.22
N SER A 100 -3.69 1.54 -1.05
CA SER A 100 -3.54 2.87 -1.63
C SER A 100 -4.88 3.61 -1.67
N TYR A 101 -5.96 2.94 -2.07
CA TYR A 101 -7.32 3.49 -2.01
C TYR A 101 -7.69 3.91 -0.57
N VAL A 102 -7.47 3.06 0.43
CA VAL A 102 -7.75 3.37 1.84
C VAL A 102 -6.96 4.59 2.31
N LEU A 103 -5.67 4.66 1.99
CA LEU A 103 -4.81 5.78 2.39
C LEU A 103 -5.24 7.09 1.73
N GLU A 104 -5.62 7.05 0.45
CA GLU A 104 -6.09 8.21 -0.30
C GLU A 104 -7.45 8.73 0.23
N GLN A 105 -8.40 7.82 0.49
CA GLN A 105 -9.67 8.18 1.12
C GLN A 105 -9.44 8.78 2.51
N ALA A 106 -8.55 8.20 3.32
CA ALA A 106 -8.23 8.74 4.63
C ALA A 106 -7.68 10.18 4.56
N LYS A 107 -6.77 10.46 3.63
CA LYS A 107 -6.21 11.80 3.40
C LYS A 107 -7.27 12.79 2.90
N SER A 108 -8.22 12.31 2.12
CA SER A 108 -9.33 13.11 1.56
C SER A 108 -10.50 13.31 2.53
N GLY A 109 -10.45 12.70 3.73
CA GLY A 109 -11.50 12.83 4.74
C GLY A 109 -12.62 11.80 4.67
N TRP A 110 -12.46 10.77 3.83
CA TRP A 110 -13.43 9.74 3.45
C TRP A 110 -14.60 10.20 2.60
#